data_AF-A0A0S9MY50-F1
#
_entry.id   AF-A0A0S9MY50-F1
#
_cell.length_a   1.000
_cell.length_b   1.000
_cell.length_c   1.000
_cell.angle_alpha   90.00
_cell.angle_beta   90.00
_cell.angle_gamma   90.00
#
_symmetry.space_group_name_H-M   'P 1'
#
loop_
_entity.id
_entity.type
_entity.pdbx_description
1 polymer ?
#
loop_
_entity_poly.entity_id
_entity_poly.type
_entity_poly.pdbx_seq_one_letter_code
_entity_poly.pdbx_strand_id
1 'polypeptide(L)'
;MPIRQTTVSIVQCVPVDDDHPLRADELARAVGDRLEWVLELVEAGVIAPTAPEAPRAQWSFPSEALHGALQARRLQRDFDVGVDAAALIIDLQREVRRLRGLLGSR
;
A
#
# COMPACT_ATOMS: atom_id res chain seq x y z
N MET A 1 -8.16 42.22 -31.83
CA MET A 1 -8.20 41.76 -30.41
C MET A 1 -7.98 40.26 -30.40
N PRO A 2 -6.90 39.72 -29.79
CA PRO A 2 -6.72 38.28 -29.70
C PRO A 2 -7.61 37.70 -28.60
N ILE A 3 -8.30 36.61 -28.92
CA ILE A 3 -9.16 35.86 -28.00
C ILE A 3 -8.24 35.05 -27.09
N ARG A 4 -8.25 35.30 -25.78
CA ARG A 4 -7.51 34.46 -24.81
C ARG A 4 -8.25 33.15 -24.62
N GLN A 5 -7.60 32.04 -24.96
CA GLN A 5 -8.09 30.71 -24.64
C GLN A 5 -7.57 30.31 -23.26
N THR A 6 -8.47 29.94 -22.35
CA THR A 6 -8.14 29.38 -21.03
C THR A 6 -8.46 27.90 -21.08
N THR A 7 -7.42 27.06 -21.01
CA THR A 7 -7.59 25.60 -20.91
C THR A 7 -7.85 25.22 -19.46
N VAL A 8 -8.93 24.49 -19.21
CA VAL A 8 -9.27 23.92 -17.90
C VAL A 8 -9.11 22.41 -17.99
N SER A 9 -8.34 21.81 -17.07
CA SER A 9 -8.22 20.35 -16.92
C SER A 9 -9.04 19.90 -15.72
N ILE A 10 -9.97 18.97 -15.93
CA ILE A 10 -10.78 18.35 -14.89
C ILE A 10 -10.19 16.96 -14.60
N VAL A 11 -9.90 16.67 -13.34
CA VAL A 11 -9.44 15.36 -12.88
C VAL A 11 -10.51 14.76 -11.98
N GLN A 12 -10.88 13.50 -12.24
CA GLN A 12 -11.72 12.72 -11.35
C GLN A 12 -10.84 11.82 -10.51
N CYS A 13 -11.09 11.79 -9.20
CA CYS A 13 -10.44 10.89 -8.27
C CYS A 13 -11.50 10.20 -7.41
N VAL A 14 -11.19 8.98 -6.98
CA VAL A 14 -11.98 8.21 -6.02
C VAL A 14 -11.10 8.05 -4.78
N PRO A 15 -11.59 8.39 -3.57
CA PRO A 15 -10.85 8.10 -2.35
C PRO A 15 -10.71 6.58 -2.17
N VAL A 16 -9.60 6.15 -1.59
CA VAL A 16 -9.42 4.75 -1.18
C VAL A 16 -9.83 4.66 0.28
N ASP A 17 -10.96 3.99 0.52
CA ASP A 17 -11.55 3.77 1.84
C ASP A 17 -12.20 2.39 1.90
N ASP A 18 -12.93 2.10 2.99
CA ASP A 18 -13.53 0.79 3.22
C ASP A 18 -14.65 0.48 2.21
N ASP A 19 -15.31 1.50 1.66
CA ASP A 19 -16.36 1.36 0.64
C ASP A 19 -15.76 1.22 -0.78
N HIS A 20 -14.51 1.66 -0.98
CA HIS A 20 -13.80 1.65 -2.25
C HIS A 20 -12.42 0.98 -2.14
N PRO A 21 -12.37 -0.35 -1.90
CA PRO A 21 -11.12 -1.08 -1.83
C PRO A 21 -10.45 -1.19 -3.21
N LEU A 22 -9.12 -1.32 -3.21
CA LEU A 22 -8.32 -1.45 -4.43
C LEU A 22 -8.26 -2.88 -4.92
N ARG A 23 -8.35 -3.10 -6.22
CA ARG A 23 -7.94 -4.35 -6.84
C ARG A 23 -6.41 -4.47 -6.86
N ALA A 24 -5.90 -5.67 -7.04
CA ALA A 24 -4.45 -5.93 -7.04
C ALA A 24 -3.68 -5.08 -8.08
N ASP A 25 -4.27 -4.88 -9.27
CA ASP A 25 -3.70 -4.06 -10.34
C ASP A 25 -3.77 -2.55 -10.07
N GLU A 26 -4.82 -2.11 -9.38
CA GLU A 26 -4.96 -0.72 -8.92
C GLU A 26 -3.95 -0.41 -7.81
N LEU A 27 -3.74 -1.36 -6.88
CA LEU A 27 -2.73 -1.25 -5.83
C LEU A 27 -1.32 -1.18 -6.43
N ALA A 28 -1.00 -2.06 -7.39
CA ALA A 28 0.28 -2.04 -8.10
C ALA A 28 0.52 -0.69 -8.79
N ARG A 29 -0.51 -0.13 -9.42
CA ARG A 29 -0.43 1.20 -10.04
C ARG A 29 -0.24 2.31 -9.00
N ALA A 30 -0.96 2.26 -7.88
CA ALA A 30 -0.91 3.27 -6.83
C ALA A 30 0.48 3.35 -6.16
N VAL A 31 1.16 2.22 -6.02
CA VAL A 31 2.52 2.13 -5.46
C VAL A 31 3.64 2.21 -6.51
N GLY A 32 3.27 2.31 -7.79
CA GLY A 32 4.19 2.37 -8.92
C GLY A 32 5.05 1.11 -9.08
N ASP A 33 4.47 -0.09 -8.89
CA ASP A 33 5.11 -1.36 -9.24
C ASP A 33 4.22 -2.24 -10.13
N ARG A 34 4.73 -3.42 -10.45
CA ARG A 34 4.05 -4.49 -11.15
C ARG A 34 3.20 -5.31 -10.19
N LEU A 35 2.25 -6.03 -10.77
CA LEU A 35 1.36 -6.92 -10.04
C LEU A 35 2.14 -8.01 -9.28
N GLU A 36 3.22 -8.54 -9.86
CA GLU A 36 4.02 -9.60 -9.21
C GLU A 36 4.57 -9.14 -7.86
N TRP A 37 4.99 -7.88 -7.75
CA TRP A 37 5.48 -7.33 -6.49
C TRP A 37 4.37 -7.22 -5.43
N VAL A 38 3.14 -6.90 -5.84
CA VAL A 38 1.98 -6.94 -4.93
C VAL A 38 1.72 -8.37 -4.44
N LEU A 39 1.88 -9.38 -5.30
CA LEU A 39 1.75 -10.78 -4.89
C LEU A 39 2.85 -11.19 -3.90
N GLU A 40 4.09 -10.77 -4.15
CA GLU A 40 5.21 -10.98 -3.22
C GLU A 40 4.92 -10.36 -1.84
N LEU A 41 4.33 -9.15 -1.79
CA LEU A 41 3.94 -8.54 -0.52
C LEU A 41 2.86 -9.34 0.23
N VAL A 42 1.90 -9.93 -0.49
CA VAL A 42 0.88 -10.81 0.11
C VAL A 42 1.52 -12.08 0.65
N GLU A 43 2.41 -12.70 -0.13
CA GLU A 43 3.13 -13.92 0.25
C GLU A 43 4.04 -13.70 1.46
N ALA A 44 4.68 -12.53 1.55
CA ALA A 44 5.47 -12.11 2.71
C ALA A 44 4.64 -11.60 3.90
N GLY A 45 3.31 -11.54 3.77
CA GLY A 45 2.41 -11.12 4.85
C GLY A 45 2.44 -9.63 5.18
N VAL A 46 3.01 -8.79 4.31
CA VAL A 46 3.06 -7.33 4.49
C VAL A 46 1.68 -6.71 4.33
N ILE A 47 0.91 -7.25 3.39
CA ILE A 47 -0.45 -6.83 3.09
C ILE A 47 -1.33 -8.07 2.97
N ALA A 48 -2.64 -7.92 3.18
CA ALA A 48 -3.61 -8.98 2.96
C ALA A 48 -4.82 -8.42 2.20
N PRO A 49 -5.40 -9.18 1.26
CA PRO A 49 -6.70 -8.85 0.71
C PRO A 49 -7.80 -9.09 1.75
N THR A 50 -8.97 -8.47 1.56
CA THR A 50 -10.13 -8.62 2.46
C THR A 50 -10.59 -10.09 2.58
N ALA A 51 -10.47 -10.85 1.50
CA ALA A 51 -10.76 -12.29 1.46
C ALA A 51 -9.56 -13.05 0.85
N PRO A 52 -8.59 -13.48 1.67
CA PRO A 52 -7.36 -14.17 1.20
C PRO A 52 -7.61 -15.46 0.41
N GLU A 53 -8.69 -16.16 0.75
CA GLU A 53 -9.10 -17.45 0.21
C GLU A 53 -9.86 -17.30 -1.12
N ALA A 54 -10.27 -16.07 -1.46
CA ALA A 54 -10.87 -15.80 -2.75
C ALA A 54 -9.83 -15.96 -3.88
N PRO A 55 -10.26 -16.27 -5.12
CA PRO A 55 -9.35 -16.28 -6.26
C PRO A 55 -8.61 -14.95 -6.39
N ARG A 56 -7.31 -14.97 -6.74
CA ARG A 56 -6.46 -13.77 -6.88
C ARG A 56 -7.08 -12.66 -7.73
N ALA A 57 -7.83 -13.02 -8.78
CA ALA A 57 -8.53 -12.08 -9.67
C ALA A 57 -9.66 -11.26 -8.99
N GLN A 58 -10.13 -11.73 -7.83
CA GLN A 58 -11.21 -11.14 -7.02
C GLN A 58 -10.67 -10.47 -5.75
N TRP A 59 -9.36 -10.46 -5.53
CA TRP A 59 -8.78 -9.80 -4.37
C TRP A 59 -9.09 -8.30 -4.37
N SER A 60 -9.58 -7.85 -3.23
CA SER A 60 -9.78 -6.45 -2.87
C SER A 60 -8.89 -6.11 -1.69
N PHE A 61 -8.29 -4.92 -1.70
CA PHE A 61 -7.32 -4.46 -0.73
C PHE A 61 -7.84 -3.19 -0.07
N PRO A 62 -8.02 -3.20 1.26
CA PRO A 62 -8.45 -2.02 1.99
C PRO A 62 -7.30 -1.00 2.10
N SER A 63 -7.62 0.21 2.59
CA SER A 63 -6.66 1.33 2.62
C SER A 63 -5.38 1.04 3.41
N GLU A 64 -5.43 0.16 4.42
CA GLU A 64 -4.24 -0.26 5.19
C GLU A 64 -3.25 -1.06 4.35
N ALA A 65 -3.72 -1.83 3.36
CA ALA A 65 -2.84 -2.58 2.46
C ALA A 65 -2.04 -1.61 1.58
N LEU A 66 -2.65 -0.51 1.12
CA LEU A 66 -1.92 0.56 0.42
C LEU A 66 -0.84 1.18 1.31
N HIS A 67 -1.14 1.45 2.58
CA HIS A 67 -0.15 1.97 3.52
C HIS A 67 1.01 1.00 3.75
N GLY A 68 0.72 -0.29 3.95
CA GLY A 68 1.73 -1.34 4.12
C GLY A 68 2.64 -1.47 2.89
N ALA A 69 2.05 -1.47 1.69
CA ALA A 69 2.79 -1.51 0.44
C ALA A 69 3.69 -0.27 0.25
N LEU A 70 3.17 0.93 0.50
CA LEU A 70 3.97 2.16 0.43
C LEU A 70 5.12 2.17 1.46
N GLN A 71 4.92 1.57 2.63
CA GLN A 71 5.97 1.42 3.65
C GLN A 71 7.07 0.45 3.16
N ALA A 72 6.69 -0.70 2.61
CA ALA A 72 7.64 -1.65 2.04
C ALA A 72 8.44 -1.00 0.90
N ARG A 73 7.79 -0.28 -0.02
CA ARG A 73 8.47 0.48 -1.09
C ARG A 73 9.55 1.41 -0.57
N ARG A 74 9.23 2.18 0.47
CA ARG A 74 10.17 3.11 1.08
C ARG A 74 11.36 2.37 1.67
N LEU A 75 11.13 1.26 2.35
CA LEU A 75 12.22 0.45 2.91
C LEU A 75 13.13 -0.12 1.82
N GLN A 76 12.56 -0.71 0.77
CA GLN A 76 13.35 -1.23 -0.34
C GLN A 76 14.18 -0.12 -1.01
N ARG A 77 13.60 1.07 -1.21
CA ARG A 77 14.30 2.21 -1.80
C ARG A 77 15.41 2.76 -0.91
N ASP A 78 15.13 2.92 0.38
CA ASP A 78 16.01 3.64 1.30
C ASP A 78 17.12 2.74 1.86
N PHE A 79 16.92 1.41 1.87
CA PHE A 79 17.85 0.43 2.43
C PHE A 79 18.31 -0.66 1.45
N ASP A 80 17.85 -0.63 0.19
CA ASP A 80 18.18 -1.64 -0.84
C ASP A 80 17.86 -3.08 -0.40
N VAL A 81 16.73 -3.26 0.28
CA VAL A 81 16.30 -4.55 0.82
C VAL A 81 15.27 -5.26 -0.08
N GLY A 82 15.24 -6.59 0.00
CA GLY A 82 14.16 -7.41 -0.57
C GLY A 82 12.85 -7.31 0.21
N VAL A 83 11.77 -7.90 -0.34
CA VAL A 83 10.43 -7.88 0.26
C VAL A 83 10.41 -8.54 1.65
N ASP A 84 11.04 -9.70 1.82
CA ASP A 84 11.07 -10.41 3.11
C ASP A 84 11.75 -9.60 4.22
N ALA A 85 12.87 -8.94 3.87
CA ALA A 85 13.59 -8.08 4.81
C ALA A 85 12.77 -6.83 5.15
N ALA A 86 12.06 -6.24 4.17
CA ALA A 86 11.13 -5.15 4.43
C ALA A 86 9.98 -5.58 5.36
N ALA A 87 9.41 -6.78 5.15
CA ALA A 87 8.37 -7.36 6.01
C ALA A 87 8.84 -7.48 7.46
N LEU A 88 10.01 -8.06 7.67
CA LEU A 88 10.61 -8.19 9.00
C LEU A 88 10.83 -6.83 9.67
N ILE A 89 11.35 -5.84 8.94
CA ILE A 89 11.56 -4.49 9.48
C ILE A 89 10.22 -3.85 9.87
N ILE A 90 9.17 -4.01 9.06
CA ILE A 90 7.83 -3.48 9.36
C ILE A 90 7.29 -4.11 10.65
N ASP A 91 7.41 -5.42 10.82
CA ASP A 91 6.98 -6.13 12.02
C ASP A 91 7.76 -5.69 13.26
N LEU A 92 9.08 -5.57 13.16
CA LEU A 92 9.91 -5.06 14.26
C LEU A 92 9.55 -3.61 14.62
N GLN A 93 9.28 -2.75 13.64
CA GLN A 93 8.82 -1.39 13.90
C GLN A 93 7.45 -1.37 14.60
N ARG A 94 6.53 -2.26 14.22
CA ARG A 94 5.22 -2.43 14.89
C ARG A 94 5.43 -2.87 16.33
N GLU A 95 6.30 -3.84 16.55
CA GLU A 95 6.59 -4.36 17.89
C GLU A 95 7.26 -3.31 18.78
N VAL A 96 8.24 -2.56 18.28
CA VAL A 96 8.87 -1.46 19.01
C VAL A 96 7.85 -0.39 19.40
N ARG A 97 6.92 -0.03 18.51
CA ARG A 97 5.83 0.91 18.84
C ARG A 97 4.92 0.36 19.93
N ARG A 98 4.54 -0.92 19.84
CA ARG A 98 3.73 -1.60 20.85
C ARG A 98 4.40 -1.59 22.22
N LEU A 99 5.67 -2.00 22.29
CA LEU A 99 6.46 -2.04 23.52
C LEU A 99 6.62 -0.65 24.14
N ARG A 100 6.92 0.38 23.32
CA ARG A 100 6.99 1.78 23.79
C ARG A 100 5.65 2.27 24.34
N GLY A 101 4.54 1.89 23.72
CA GLY A 101 3.20 2.23 24.20
C GLY A 101 2.90 1.67 25.60
N LEU A 102 3.39 0.46 25.91
CA LEU A 102 3.25 -0.15 27.23
C LEU A 102 4.07 0.57 28.32
N LEU A 103 5.19 1.20 27.94
CA LEU A 103 6.02 1.97 28.86
C LEU A 103 5.47 3.38 29.12
N GLY A 104 4.78 3.97 28.14
CA GLY A 104 4.15 5.29 28.24
C GLY A 104 2.76 5.31 28.89
N SER A 105 2.19 4.15 29.23
CA SER A 105 0.92 4.04 29.96
C SER A 105 1.11 3.98 31.48
N ARG A 106 2.18 4.60 32.00
CA ARG A 106 2.51 4.68 33.43
C ARG A 106 2.60 6.12 33.88
#